data_AF-A0A1H2WE92-F1
#
_entry.id   AF-A0A1H2WE92-F1
#
_cell.length_a   1.000
_cell.length_b   1.000
_cell.length_c   1.000
_cell.angle_alpha   90.00
_cell.angle_beta   90.00
_cell.angle_gamma   90.00
#
_symmetry.space_group_name_H-M   'P 1'
#
loop_
_entity.id
_entity.type
_entity.pdbx_description
1 polymer ?
#
loop_
_entity_poly.entity_id
_entity_poly.type
_entity_poly.pdbx_seq_one_letter_code
_entity_poly.pdbx_strand_id
1 'polypeptide(L)'
;MTADVLAPLAADWGALIDRYDATLCRTVGALIDAHAESLAERFYQHMGDDSHAGQFLAHQRVEEHLKPSMRRWLQEMFALRNRSDVPELIELQKRIGEIHARVDIPISLVMRGARFLKAAIFLQLGSARLGRAQLDAITFVSENIDIALEVMSQAYSLAHQRNARSEEAYRMFSVSQNIGTERERQRAGLLDWENQLMYDIALGAQAGQLQPLLQSDFGLWFKHKATHAFQDAVEMSAIREHVDRIERCIAHFQPAEGKLRQLRELRESTRVVRYLLDTLFARAGELEVGRDSLTQMLNRKFLSVVLNREIALARTTHSPFAVLMVDIDHFKSVNDNLGHEAGDLVLQQVAAILSQLHTRRRLRLPLRRRGIPADPRRHHRSHRHDTRRAGAPASRRGSLPARGEPLDPHHRQPRRGPARRSSGLPAHPAPRRPGALPGEERRPRPGGAGLRLNVIAPRAS
;
A
#
# COMPACT_ATOMS: atom_id res chain seq x y z
N MET A 1 -2.56 13.29 -20.18
CA MET A 1 -1.64 12.57 -21.10
C MET A 1 -0.44 12.09 -20.30
N THR A 2 -0.44 10.82 -19.90
CA THR A 2 0.72 10.16 -19.30
C THR A 2 1.76 9.92 -20.39
N ALA A 3 2.76 10.79 -20.54
CA ALA A 3 4.02 10.45 -21.22
C ALA A 3 4.41 9.02 -20.87
N ASP A 4 4.58 8.16 -21.87
CA ASP A 4 4.85 6.76 -21.65
C ASP A 4 6.19 6.60 -20.92
N VAL A 5 6.17 6.07 -19.68
CA VAL A 5 7.38 5.89 -18.85
C VAL A 5 8.34 4.92 -19.53
N LEU A 6 7.82 4.05 -20.41
CA LEU A 6 8.57 3.04 -21.13
C LEU A 6 9.08 3.52 -22.50
N ALA A 7 8.65 4.70 -22.98
CA ALA A 7 9.08 5.22 -24.28
C ALA A 7 10.61 5.39 -24.42
N PRO A 8 11.36 5.83 -23.40
CA PRO A 8 12.83 5.84 -23.46
C PRO A 8 13.41 4.43 -23.64
N LEU A 9 12.88 3.43 -22.94
CA LEU A 9 13.34 2.03 -23.04
C LEU A 9 13.05 1.43 -24.41
N ALA A 10 11.92 1.77 -25.03
CA ALA A 10 11.64 1.35 -26.39
C ALA A 10 12.67 1.91 -27.41
N ALA A 11 13.13 3.15 -27.19
CA ALA A 11 14.17 3.73 -28.03
C ALA A 11 15.53 3.06 -27.80
N ASP A 12 15.91 2.83 -26.53
CA ASP A 12 17.16 2.18 -26.15
C ASP A 12 17.23 0.73 -26.65
N TRP A 13 16.11 -0.01 -26.60
CA TRP A 13 16.03 -1.38 -27.10
C TRP A 13 16.11 -1.42 -28.64
N GLY A 14 15.50 -0.45 -29.33
CA GLY A 14 15.70 -0.31 -30.77
C GLY A 14 17.15 -0.06 -31.14
N ALA A 15 17.83 0.85 -30.43
CA ALA A 15 19.24 1.16 -30.66
C ALA A 15 20.17 -0.02 -30.32
N LEU A 16 19.77 -0.86 -29.35
CA LEU A 16 20.47 -2.11 -29.03
C LEU A 16 20.44 -3.07 -30.23
N ILE A 17 19.27 -3.29 -30.82
CA ILE A 17 19.11 -4.18 -31.98
C ILE A 17 19.92 -3.68 -33.17
N ASP A 18 19.87 -2.38 -33.44
CA ASP A 18 20.60 -1.76 -34.56
C ASP A 18 22.13 -1.82 -34.41
N ARG A 19 22.65 -2.07 -33.21
CA ARG A 19 24.10 -2.15 -32.92
C ARG A 19 24.74 -3.46 -33.38
N TYR A 20 23.97 -4.54 -33.44
CA TYR A 20 24.49 -5.89 -33.70
C TYR A 20 24.15 -6.36 -35.11
N ASP A 21 25.05 -7.15 -35.70
CA ASP A 21 24.83 -7.73 -37.02
C ASP A 21 23.61 -8.67 -37.04
N ALA A 22 22.76 -8.54 -38.05
CA ALA A 22 21.52 -9.32 -38.14
C ALA A 22 21.77 -10.83 -38.26
N THR A 23 22.93 -11.26 -38.79
CA THR A 23 23.31 -12.67 -38.87
C THR A 23 23.68 -13.21 -37.50
N LEU A 24 24.37 -12.41 -36.69
CA LEU A 24 24.65 -12.73 -35.30
C LEU A 24 23.34 -12.90 -34.50
N CYS A 25 22.42 -11.93 -34.60
CA CYS A 25 21.13 -11.98 -33.91
C CYS A 25 20.33 -13.25 -34.29
N ARG A 26 20.27 -13.59 -35.59
CA ARG A 26 19.62 -14.83 -36.06
C ARG A 26 20.30 -16.09 -35.53
N THR A 27 21.62 -16.12 -35.49
CA THR A 27 22.40 -17.27 -34.99
C THR A 27 22.16 -17.49 -33.50
N VAL A 28 22.20 -16.41 -32.72
CA VAL A 28 21.88 -16.43 -31.28
C VAL A 28 20.44 -16.87 -31.05
N GLY A 29 19.49 -16.32 -31.80
CA GLY A 29 18.07 -16.68 -31.71
C GLY A 29 17.83 -18.17 -31.99
N ALA A 30 18.40 -18.70 -33.08
CA ALA A 30 18.27 -20.12 -33.43
C ALA A 30 18.89 -21.04 -32.36
N LEU A 31 20.04 -20.64 -31.79
CA LEU A 31 20.68 -21.39 -30.72
C LEU A 31 19.84 -21.42 -29.44
N ILE A 32 19.26 -20.27 -29.06
CA ILE A 32 18.42 -20.18 -27.87
C ILE A 32 17.13 -20.97 -28.08
N ASP A 33 16.51 -20.88 -29.26
CA ASP A 33 15.31 -21.65 -29.61
C ASP A 33 15.56 -23.16 -29.50
N ALA A 34 16.68 -23.66 -30.05
CA ALA A 34 17.07 -25.06 -29.97
C ALA A 34 17.28 -25.57 -28.52
N HIS A 35 17.57 -24.68 -27.58
CA HIS A 35 17.81 -25.02 -26.17
C HIS A 35 16.72 -24.51 -25.22
N ALA A 36 15.64 -23.89 -25.72
CA ALA A 36 14.68 -23.17 -24.90
C ALA A 36 13.97 -24.07 -23.88
N GLU A 37 13.70 -25.33 -24.25
CA GLU A 37 13.12 -26.34 -23.35
C GLU A 37 14.07 -26.70 -22.20
N SER A 38 15.33 -27.04 -22.52
CA SER A 38 16.33 -27.37 -21.49
C SER A 38 16.65 -26.18 -20.58
N LEU A 39 16.66 -24.96 -21.13
CA LEU A 39 16.86 -23.73 -20.35
C LEU A 39 15.70 -23.49 -19.38
N ALA A 40 14.45 -23.65 -19.83
CA ALA A 40 13.28 -23.51 -18.97
C ALA A 40 13.24 -24.57 -17.87
N GLU A 41 13.57 -25.82 -18.19
CA GLU A 41 13.64 -26.91 -17.21
C GLU A 41 14.68 -26.63 -16.11
N ARG A 42 15.91 -26.30 -16.50
CA ARG A 42 16.99 -25.95 -15.56
C ARG A 42 16.63 -24.74 -14.71
N PHE A 43 15.94 -23.75 -15.27
CA PHE A 43 15.49 -22.56 -14.55
C PHE A 43 14.54 -22.94 -13.41
N TYR A 44 13.48 -23.69 -13.69
CA TYR A 44 12.50 -24.04 -12.66
C TYR A 44 13.01 -25.09 -11.68
N GLN A 45 13.92 -25.97 -12.08
CA GLN A 45 14.62 -26.84 -11.15
C GLN A 45 15.41 -26.02 -10.12
N HIS A 46 16.23 -25.08 -10.59
CA HIS A 46 17.03 -24.22 -9.70
C HIS A 46 16.17 -23.32 -8.80
N MET A 47 15.09 -22.76 -9.33
CA MET A 47 14.19 -21.92 -8.56
C MET A 47 13.33 -22.75 -7.58
N GLY A 48 13.06 -24.02 -7.87
CA GLY A 48 12.36 -24.94 -6.96
C GLY A 48 13.21 -25.36 -5.76
N ASP A 49 14.53 -25.44 -5.92
CA ASP A 49 15.48 -25.76 -4.84
C ASP A 49 15.66 -24.60 -3.84
N ASP A 50 15.27 -23.37 -4.21
CA ASP A 50 15.31 -22.21 -3.33
C ASP A 50 14.07 -22.17 -2.42
N SER A 51 14.27 -22.14 -1.11
CA SER A 51 13.19 -22.21 -0.11
C SER A 51 12.21 -21.04 -0.14
N HIS A 52 12.62 -19.89 -0.69
CA HIS A 52 11.76 -18.71 -0.83
C HIS A 52 11.01 -18.74 -2.16
N ALA A 53 11.69 -19.07 -3.26
CA ALA A 53 11.05 -19.19 -4.57
C ALA A 53 10.11 -20.40 -4.67
N GLY A 54 10.44 -21.53 -4.01
CA GLY A 54 9.62 -22.74 -3.97
C GLY A 54 8.21 -22.52 -3.43
N GLN A 55 8.00 -21.50 -2.58
CA GLN A 55 6.67 -21.12 -2.06
C GLN A 55 5.71 -20.65 -3.16
N PHE A 56 6.24 -20.12 -4.25
CA PHE A 56 5.46 -19.65 -5.40
C PHE A 56 5.32 -20.70 -6.50
N LEU A 57 6.04 -21.83 -6.39
CA LEU A 57 6.19 -22.84 -7.43
C LEU A 57 5.54 -24.16 -7.01
N ALA A 58 4.21 -24.21 -7.05
CA ALA A 58 3.48 -25.48 -6.88
C ALA A 58 3.80 -26.42 -8.06
N HIS A 59 4.22 -27.66 -7.76
CA HIS A 59 4.77 -28.61 -8.73
C HIS A 59 3.90 -28.79 -10.00
N GLN A 60 2.57 -28.86 -9.85
CA GLN A 60 1.63 -29.01 -10.98
C GLN A 60 1.55 -27.77 -11.88
N ARG A 61 1.62 -26.56 -11.32
CA ARG A 61 1.59 -25.29 -12.09
C ARG A 61 2.88 -25.06 -12.88
N VAL A 62 4.00 -25.60 -12.39
CA VAL A 62 5.30 -25.45 -13.04
C VAL A 62 5.34 -26.20 -14.37
N GLU A 63 4.93 -27.46 -14.38
CA GLU A 63 4.92 -28.31 -15.58
C GLU A 63 3.87 -27.87 -16.61
N GLU A 64 2.63 -27.61 -16.16
CA GLU A 64 1.50 -27.38 -17.07
C GLU A 64 1.48 -25.96 -17.67
N HIS A 65 2.07 -24.96 -17.00
CA HIS A 65 1.90 -23.55 -17.38
C HIS A 65 3.19 -22.72 -17.40
N LEU A 66 4.04 -22.82 -16.37
CA LEU A 66 5.20 -21.92 -16.24
C LEU A 66 6.35 -22.30 -17.18
N LYS A 67 6.70 -23.59 -17.30
CA LYS A 67 7.73 -24.06 -18.25
C LYS A 67 7.38 -23.70 -19.71
N PRO A 68 6.16 -23.98 -20.23
CA PRO A 68 5.77 -23.55 -21.58
C PRO A 68 5.84 -22.03 -21.76
N SER A 69 5.44 -21.25 -20.74
CA SER A 69 5.49 -19.78 -20.79
C SER A 69 6.93 -19.25 -20.85
N MET A 70 7.86 -19.84 -20.09
CA MET A 70 9.27 -19.46 -20.11
C MET A 70 9.92 -19.79 -21.46
N ARG A 71 9.61 -20.97 -22.03
CA ARG A 71 10.07 -21.34 -23.38
C ARG A 71 9.61 -20.31 -24.42
N ARG A 72 8.32 -19.97 -24.40
CA ARG A 72 7.77 -18.95 -25.31
C ARG A 72 8.42 -17.58 -25.10
N TRP A 73 8.64 -17.18 -23.85
CA TRP A 73 9.32 -15.91 -23.55
C TRP A 73 10.74 -15.88 -24.12
N LEU A 74 11.53 -16.95 -23.98
CA LEU A 74 12.86 -17.07 -24.58
C LEU A 74 12.81 -16.96 -26.10
N GLN A 75 11.84 -17.63 -26.73
CA GLN A 75 11.66 -17.58 -28.19
C GLN A 75 11.30 -16.19 -28.67
N GLU A 76 10.31 -15.53 -28.04
CA GLU A 76 9.89 -14.17 -28.41
C GLU A 76 11.01 -13.15 -28.17
N MET A 77 11.73 -13.24 -27.05
CA MET A 77 12.84 -12.34 -26.68
C MET A 77 14.00 -12.36 -27.68
N PHE A 78 14.25 -13.49 -28.33
CA PHE A 78 15.37 -13.68 -29.25
C PHE A 78 14.96 -13.95 -30.69
N ALA A 79 13.66 -13.91 -31.00
CA ALA A 79 13.12 -13.90 -32.37
C ALA A 79 13.25 -12.53 -33.06
N LEU A 80 13.80 -11.53 -32.36
CA LEU A 80 14.07 -10.17 -32.81
C LEU A 80 14.66 -10.14 -34.22
N ARG A 81 13.92 -9.51 -35.14
CA ARG A 81 14.41 -9.30 -36.50
C ARG A 81 14.79 -7.85 -36.69
N ASN A 82 13.90 -6.94 -36.28
CA ASN A 82 13.98 -5.52 -36.62
C ASN A 82 13.48 -4.64 -35.46
N ARG A 83 13.78 -3.34 -35.52
CA ARG A 83 13.26 -2.32 -34.57
C ARG A 83 11.71 -2.26 -34.50
N SER A 84 11.02 -2.72 -35.54
CA SER A 84 9.54 -2.82 -35.56
C SER A 84 8.95 -3.73 -34.50
N ASP A 85 9.74 -4.67 -33.98
CA ASP A 85 9.27 -5.72 -33.05
C ASP A 85 9.33 -5.25 -31.59
N VAL A 86 10.06 -4.15 -31.33
CA VAL A 86 10.31 -3.62 -29.98
C VAL A 86 9.01 -3.24 -29.24
N PRO A 87 8.02 -2.54 -29.84
CA PRO A 87 6.80 -2.18 -29.13
C PRO A 87 6.04 -3.39 -28.57
N GLU A 88 5.99 -4.49 -29.31
CA GLU A 88 5.33 -5.72 -28.87
C GLU A 88 6.06 -6.36 -27.69
N LEU A 89 7.40 -6.36 -27.72
CA LEU A 89 8.22 -6.85 -26.61
C LEU A 89 8.06 -5.99 -25.36
N ILE A 90 7.98 -4.65 -25.50
CA ILE A 90 7.72 -3.76 -24.38
C ILE A 90 6.38 -4.12 -23.71
N GLU A 91 5.31 -4.30 -24.49
CA GLU A 91 4.01 -4.68 -23.95
C GLU A 91 4.00 -6.09 -23.34
N LEU A 92 4.77 -7.03 -23.90
CA LEU A 92 4.98 -8.35 -23.31
C LEU A 92 5.65 -8.24 -21.92
N GLN A 93 6.78 -7.53 -21.83
CA GLN A 93 7.52 -7.38 -20.56
C GLN A 93 6.69 -6.64 -19.51
N LYS A 94 5.93 -5.64 -19.93
CA LYS A 94 4.99 -4.91 -19.08
C LYS A 94 3.91 -5.83 -18.51
N ARG A 95 3.27 -6.65 -19.36
CA ARG A 95 2.26 -7.63 -18.93
C ARG A 95 2.85 -8.63 -17.91
N ILE A 96 4.07 -9.11 -18.14
CA ILE A 96 4.76 -10.02 -17.21
C ILE A 96 5.02 -9.33 -15.87
N GLY A 97 5.53 -8.10 -15.90
CA GLY A 97 5.77 -7.30 -14.69
C GLY A 97 4.48 -7.06 -13.88
N GLU A 98 3.37 -6.79 -14.55
CA GLU A 98 2.05 -6.65 -13.92
C GLU A 98 1.54 -7.97 -13.31
N ILE A 99 1.78 -9.12 -13.97
CA ILE A 99 1.44 -10.44 -13.43
C ILE A 99 2.26 -10.73 -12.17
N HIS A 100 3.57 -10.49 -12.20
CA HIS A 100 4.43 -10.69 -11.02
C HIS A 100 4.00 -9.79 -9.85
N ALA A 101 3.62 -8.54 -10.11
CA ALA A 101 3.11 -7.64 -9.07
C ALA A 101 1.75 -8.06 -8.50
N ARG A 102 0.90 -8.71 -9.31
CA ARG A 102 -0.40 -9.23 -8.87
C ARG A 102 -0.27 -10.50 -8.03
N VAL A 103 0.70 -11.35 -8.34
CA VAL A 103 1.01 -12.58 -7.59
C VAL A 103 1.94 -12.29 -6.39
N ASP A 104 2.41 -11.05 -6.26
CA ASP A 104 3.32 -10.57 -5.22
C ASP A 104 4.65 -11.32 -5.19
N ILE A 105 5.19 -11.61 -6.38
CA ILE A 105 6.52 -12.22 -6.52
C ILE A 105 7.58 -11.15 -6.25
N PRO A 106 8.45 -11.32 -5.23
CA PRO A 106 9.48 -10.35 -4.93
C PRO A 106 10.40 -10.08 -6.14
N ILE A 107 10.66 -8.81 -6.44
CA ILE A 107 11.52 -8.43 -7.57
C ILE A 107 12.94 -9.01 -7.43
N SER A 108 13.42 -9.22 -6.20
CA SER A 108 14.69 -9.88 -5.92
C SER A 108 14.75 -11.33 -6.40
N LEU A 109 13.63 -12.06 -6.40
CA LEU A 109 13.55 -13.42 -6.95
C LEU A 109 13.53 -13.40 -8.48
N VAL A 110 12.87 -12.43 -9.09
CA VAL A 110 12.91 -12.23 -10.55
C VAL A 110 14.35 -11.94 -11.00
N MET A 111 15.06 -11.03 -10.31
CA MET A 111 16.46 -10.72 -10.60
C MET A 111 17.39 -11.92 -10.38
N ARG A 112 17.11 -12.76 -9.37
CA ARG A 112 17.84 -14.02 -9.17
C ARG A 112 17.64 -14.98 -10.34
N GLY A 113 16.38 -15.20 -10.75
CA GLY A 113 16.06 -16.05 -11.88
C GLY A 113 16.74 -15.57 -13.16
N ALA A 114 16.70 -14.27 -13.45
CA ALA A 114 17.40 -13.67 -14.57
C ALA A 114 18.90 -13.93 -14.56
N ARG A 115 19.56 -13.75 -13.42
CA ARG A 115 21.00 -14.02 -13.28
C ARG A 115 21.33 -15.49 -13.57
N PHE A 116 20.51 -16.41 -13.10
CA PHE A 116 20.67 -17.84 -13.37
C PHE A 116 20.45 -18.15 -14.86
N LEU A 117 19.38 -17.61 -15.46
CA LEU A 117 19.05 -17.80 -16.86
C LEU A 117 20.17 -17.28 -17.78
N LYS A 118 20.72 -16.09 -17.51
CA LYS A 118 21.89 -15.55 -18.23
C LYS A 118 23.09 -16.49 -18.16
N ALA A 119 23.42 -16.99 -16.97
CA ALA A 119 24.52 -17.93 -16.80
C ALA A 119 24.30 -19.23 -17.60
N ALA A 120 23.07 -19.76 -17.60
CA ALA A 120 22.73 -20.95 -18.37
C ALA A 120 22.85 -20.73 -19.90
N ILE A 121 22.41 -19.56 -20.40
CA ILE A 121 22.54 -19.21 -21.82
C ILE A 121 24.02 -19.02 -22.20
N PHE A 122 24.83 -18.38 -21.36
CA PHE A 122 26.25 -18.18 -21.64
C PHE A 122 27.03 -19.50 -21.76
N LEU A 123 26.64 -20.52 -20.99
CA LEU A 123 27.21 -21.87 -21.15
C LEU A 123 26.89 -22.47 -22.51
N GLN A 124 25.66 -22.29 -23.02
CA GLN A 124 25.28 -22.76 -24.37
C GLN A 124 25.96 -21.96 -25.48
N LEU A 125 26.12 -20.65 -25.31
CA LEU A 125 26.88 -19.85 -26.25
C LEU A 125 28.36 -20.27 -26.28
N GLY A 126 28.95 -20.57 -25.12
CA GLY A 126 30.35 -20.98 -25.03
C GLY A 126 30.65 -22.32 -25.73
N SER A 127 29.68 -23.22 -25.82
CA SER A 127 29.83 -24.51 -26.51
C SER A 127 29.64 -24.44 -28.03
N ALA A 128 29.03 -23.36 -28.55
CA ALA A 128 28.59 -23.26 -29.95
C ALA A 128 29.66 -22.84 -30.98
N ARG A 129 30.92 -22.67 -30.56
CA ARG A 129 32.07 -22.33 -31.45
C ARG A 129 31.80 -21.15 -32.40
N LEU A 130 31.33 -20.01 -31.87
CA LEU A 130 31.02 -18.80 -32.67
C LEU A 130 32.25 -18.01 -33.14
N GLY A 131 33.46 -18.46 -32.81
CA GLY A 131 34.71 -17.81 -33.21
C GLY A 131 34.81 -16.38 -32.70
N ARG A 132 35.06 -15.42 -33.60
CA ARG A 132 35.22 -13.99 -33.25
C ARG A 132 33.91 -13.34 -32.78
N ALA A 133 32.75 -13.88 -33.15
CA ALA A 133 31.44 -13.33 -32.78
C ALA A 133 30.98 -13.74 -31.37
N GLN A 134 31.77 -14.55 -30.65
CA GLN A 134 31.43 -15.06 -29.33
C GLN A 134 31.17 -13.95 -28.29
N LEU A 135 32.04 -12.94 -28.27
CA LEU A 135 31.93 -11.83 -27.30
C LEU A 135 30.70 -10.97 -27.60
N ASP A 136 30.44 -10.69 -28.87
CA ASP A 136 29.28 -9.91 -29.30
C ASP A 136 27.98 -10.64 -28.99
N ALA A 137 27.93 -11.97 -29.18
CA ALA A 137 26.78 -12.80 -28.80
C ALA A 137 26.48 -12.73 -27.30
N ILE A 138 27.51 -12.85 -26.45
CA ILE A 138 27.35 -12.77 -24.99
C ILE A 138 26.88 -11.38 -24.57
N THR A 139 27.47 -10.34 -25.14
CA THR A 139 27.10 -8.95 -24.84
C THR A 139 25.67 -8.66 -25.26
N PHE A 140 25.28 -9.05 -26.48
CA PHE A 140 23.92 -8.91 -26.98
C PHE A 140 22.90 -9.62 -26.07
N VAL A 141 23.15 -10.88 -25.69
CA VAL A 141 22.26 -11.62 -24.79
C VAL A 141 22.13 -10.93 -23.43
N SER A 142 23.23 -10.43 -22.86
CA SER A 142 23.17 -9.73 -21.58
C SER A 142 22.35 -8.46 -21.68
N GLU A 143 22.67 -7.58 -22.62
CA GLU A 143 22.01 -6.29 -22.78
C GLU A 143 20.52 -6.47 -23.11
N ASN A 144 20.17 -7.45 -23.95
CA ASN A 144 18.78 -7.75 -24.33
C ASN A 144 17.95 -8.25 -23.14
N ILE A 145 18.52 -9.09 -22.27
CA ILE A 145 17.85 -9.54 -21.05
C ILE A 145 17.75 -8.41 -20.03
N ASP A 146 18.80 -7.59 -19.89
CA ASP A 146 18.83 -6.51 -18.90
C ASP A 146 17.79 -5.42 -19.21
N ILE A 147 17.61 -5.03 -20.48
CA ILE A 147 16.57 -4.07 -20.85
C ILE A 147 15.16 -4.64 -20.65
N ALA A 148 14.95 -5.93 -20.94
CA ALA A 148 13.67 -6.60 -20.67
C ALA A 148 13.33 -6.61 -19.17
N LEU A 149 14.32 -6.89 -18.33
CA LEU A 149 14.16 -6.85 -16.87
C LEU A 149 13.91 -5.45 -16.36
N GLU A 150 14.52 -4.43 -16.97
CA GLU A 150 14.24 -3.04 -16.60
C GLU A 150 12.78 -2.68 -16.90
N VAL A 151 12.28 -2.99 -18.10
CA VAL A 151 10.87 -2.78 -18.48
C VAL A 151 9.94 -3.51 -17.51
N MET A 152 10.21 -4.79 -17.25
CA MET A 152 9.44 -5.61 -16.33
C MET A 152 9.44 -5.06 -14.90
N SER A 153 10.59 -4.59 -14.42
CA SER A 153 10.76 -4.02 -13.07
C SER A 153 10.02 -2.69 -12.91
N GLN A 154 10.05 -1.83 -13.94
CA GLN A 154 9.30 -0.58 -13.94
C GLN A 154 7.79 -0.85 -13.96
N ALA A 155 7.32 -1.79 -14.79
CA ALA A 155 5.92 -2.21 -14.83
C ALA A 155 5.47 -2.83 -13.50
N TYR A 156 6.30 -3.70 -12.91
CA TYR A 156 6.09 -4.27 -11.58
C TYR A 156 5.91 -3.17 -10.53
N SER A 157 6.84 -2.22 -10.45
CA SER A 157 6.80 -1.14 -9.45
C SER A 157 5.53 -0.29 -9.60
N LEU A 158 5.15 0.05 -10.83
CA LEU A 158 3.93 0.81 -11.11
C LEU A 158 2.66 0.01 -10.77
N ALA A 159 2.62 -1.29 -11.06
CA ALA A 159 1.49 -2.15 -10.73
C ALA A 159 1.39 -2.41 -9.22
N HIS A 160 2.49 -2.73 -8.56
CA HIS A 160 2.56 -2.94 -7.12
C HIS A 160 2.18 -1.67 -6.35
N GLN A 161 2.64 -0.48 -6.78
CA GLN A 161 2.20 0.79 -6.19
C GLN A 161 0.71 1.07 -6.44
N ARG A 162 0.15 0.72 -7.60
CA ARG A 162 -1.29 0.84 -7.87
C ARG A 162 -2.10 -0.10 -6.97
N ASN A 163 -1.65 -1.35 -6.80
CA ASN A 163 -2.28 -2.33 -5.93
C ASN A 163 -2.23 -1.89 -4.47
N ALA A 164 -1.05 -1.49 -3.97
CA ALA A 164 -0.89 -0.98 -2.61
C ALA A 164 -1.78 0.25 -2.34
N ARG A 165 -1.94 1.15 -3.32
CA ARG A 165 -2.86 2.31 -3.22
C ARG A 165 -4.33 1.91 -3.27
N SER A 166 -4.70 0.92 -4.08
CA SER A 166 -6.06 0.39 -4.12
C SER A 166 -6.41 -0.30 -2.81
N GLU A 167 -5.46 -0.99 -2.19
CA GLU A 167 -5.59 -1.60 -0.87
C GLU A 167 -5.62 -0.57 0.25
N GLU A 168 -4.82 0.50 0.19
CA GLU A 168 -4.88 1.63 1.14
C GLU A 168 -6.19 2.43 0.98
N ALA A 169 -6.67 2.61 -0.25
CA ALA A 169 -7.98 3.20 -0.54
C ALA A 169 -9.13 2.30 -0.08
N TYR A 170 -9.00 0.97 -0.22
CA TYR A 170 -9.96 0.01 0.32
C TYR A 170 -9.93 -0.03 1.85
N ARG A 171 -8.75 0.01 2.49
CA ARG A 171 -8.60 0.19 3.95
C ARG A 171 -9.29 1.46 4.43
N MET A 172 -9.05 2.58 3.75
CA MET A 172 -9.70 3.86 4.06
C MET A 172 -11.19 3.87 3.71
N PHE A 173 -11.68 3.04 2.80
CA PHE A 173 -13.08 3.02 2.36
C PHE A 173 -13.95 2.00 3.13
N SER A 174 -13.42 0.82 3.44
CA SER A 174 -14.16 -0.27 4.11
C SER A 174 -14.28 -0.07 5.62
N VAL A 175 -13.40 0.74 6.21
CA VAL A 175 -13.42 1.07 7.64
C VAL A 175 -14.10 2.43 7.89
N SER A 176 -13.99 3.40 6.97
CA SER A 176 -14.46 4.79 7.19
C SER A 176 -15.98 5.01 7.06
N GLN A 177 -16.74 4.03 6.58
CA GLN A 177 -18.20 4.15 6.54
C GLN A 177 -18.76 3.30 7.68
N ASN A 178 -19.00 3.96 8.81
CA ASN A 178 -19.69 3.41 9.97
C ASN A 178 -18.91 2.36 10.79
N ILE A 179 -17.66 2.67 11.20
CA ILE A 179 -16.88 1.89 12.19
C ILE A 179 -17.74 1.44 13.37
N GLY A 180 -18.63 2.32 13.87
CA GLY A 180 -19.51 2.00 14.99
C GLY A 180 -20.50 0.88 14.69
N THR A 181 -21.11 0.87 13.50
CA THR A 181 -22.05 -0.17 13.09
C THR A 181 -21.34 -1.48 12.77
N GLU A 182 -20.16 -1.40 12.15
CA GLU A 182 -19.36 -2.59 11.83
C GLU A 182 -18.81 -3.21 13.12
N ARG A 183 -18.34 -2.40 14.09
CA ARG A 183 -17.94 -2.87 15.42
C ARG A 183 -19.06 -3.65 16.09
N GLU A 184 -20.28 -3.10 16.10
CA GLU A 184 -21.41 -3.78 16.74
C GLU A 184 -21.83 -5.04 15.97
N ARG A 185 -21.81 -5.02 14.63
CA ARG A 185 -22.05 -6.21 13.81
C ARG A 185 -21.05 -7.33 14.10
N GLN A 186 -19.76 -7.03 14.17
CA GLN A 186 -18.73 -8.05 14.43
C GLN A 186 -18.79 -8.56 15.87
N ARG A 187 -19.14 -7.70 16.83
CA ARG A 187 -19.41 -8.11 18.22
C ARG A 187 -20.62 -9.04 18.32
N ALA A 188 -21.70 -8.72 17.60
CA ALA A 188 -22.89 -9.58 17.52
C ALA A 188 -22.56 -10.92 16.87
N GLY A 189 -21.90 -10.92 15.70
CA GLY A 189 -21.53 -12.16 14.99
C GLY A 189 -20.64 -13.10 15.82
N LEU A 190 -19.68 -12.56 16.58
CA LEU A 190 -18.84 -13.37 17.47
C LEU A 190 -19.63 -13.95 18.65
N LEU A 191 -20.56 -13.16 19.22
CA LEU A 191 -21.45 -13.61 20.31
C LEU A 191 -22.44 -14.66 19.83
N ASP A 192 -23.02 -14.48 18.65
CA ASP A 192 -23.97 -15.41 18.04
C ASP A 192 -23.30 -16.76 17.78
N TRP A 193 -22.07 -16.73 17.23
CA TRP A 193 -21.27 -17.94 17.07
C TRP A 193 -20.93 -18.60 18.43
N GLU A 194 -20.51 -17.83 19.45
CA GLU A 194 -20.23 -18.35 20.79
C GLU A 194 -21.46 -19.04 21.39
N ASN A 195 -22.64 -18.43 21.26
CA ASN A 195 -23.90 -18.98 21.75
C ASN A 195 -24.30 -20.26 21.01
N GLN A 196 -24.19 -20.29 19.68
CA GLN A 196 -24.47 -21.46 18.87
C GLN A 196 -23.56 -22.63 19.25
N LEU A 197 -22.26 -22.36 19.41
CA LEU A 197 -21.27 -23.35 19.84
C LEU A 197 -21.64 -23.94 21.21
N MET A 198 -22.00 -23.10 22.18
CA MET A 198 -22.41 -23.55 23.52
C MET A 198 -23.67 -24.40 23.47
N TYR A 199 -24.63 -24.05 22.61
CA TYR A 199 -25.86 -24.82 22.40
C TYR A 199 -25.57 -26.20 21.80
N ASP A 200 -24.75 -26.28 20.76
CA ASP A 200 -24.36 -27.55 20.11
C ASP A 200 -23.61 -28.46 21.11
N ILE A 201 -22.70 -27.88 21.91
CA ILE A 201 -21.98 -28.61 22.96
C ILE A 201 -22.92 -29.09 24.09
N ALA A 202 -23.98 -28.34 24.39
CA ALA A 202 -24.99 -28.74 25.38
C ALA A 202 -25.86 -29.89 24.86
N LEU A 203 -26.14 -29.92 23.54
CA LEU A 203 -26.81 -31.03 22.86
C LEU A 203 -25.92 -32.26 22.64
N GLY A 204 -24.64 -32.18 22.98
CA GLY A 204 -23.70 -33.29 22.90
C GLY A 204 -23.03 -33.45 21.54
N ALA A 205 -22.95 -32.39 20.73
CA ALA A 205 -22.24 -32.39 19.46
C ALA A 205 -20.76 -32.78 19.62
N GLN A 206 -20.24 -33.55 18.66
CA GLN A 206 -18.82 -33.92 18.57
C GLN A 206 -18.01 -32.89 17.76
N ALA A 207 -16.68 -32.95 17.84
CA ALA A 207 -15.78 -31.99 17.16
C ALA A 207 -16.10 -31.76 15.68
N GLY A 208 -16.46 -32.80 14.91
CA GLY A 208 -16.80 -32.69 13.49
C GLY A 208 -18.16 -32.04 13.19
N GLN A 209 -18.98 -31.81 14.21
CA GLN A 209 -20.30 -31.17 14.10
C GLN A 209 -20.28 -29.71 14.55
N LEU A 210 -19.23 -29.27 15.25
CA LEU A 210 -19.09 -27.90 15.71
C LEU A 210 -18.62 -27.01 14.56
N GLN A 211 -19.29 -25.87 14.36
CA GLN A 211 -18.87 -24.91 13.34
C GLN A 211 -17.55 -24.22 13.73
N PRO A 212 -16.50 -24.31 12.91
CA PRO A 212 -15.26 -23.56 13.15
C PRO A 212 -15.50 -22.04 13.10
N LEU A 213 -14.79 -21.28 13.93
CA LEU A 213 -14.93 -19.82 13.99
C LEU A 213 -14.65 -19.19 12.63
N LEU A 214 -13.63 -19.64 11.91
CA LEU A 214 -13.24 -19.15 10.58
C LEU A 214 -14.30 -19.40 9.50
N GLN A 215 -15.26 -20.28 9.75
CA GLN A 215 -16.40 -20.55 8.86
C GLN A 215 -17.68 -19.80 9.27
N SER A 216 -17.66 -19.04 10.37
CA SER A 216 -18.74 -18.14 10.76
C SER A 216 -18.69 -16.81 9.99
N ASP A 217 -19.75 -16.00 10.06
CA ASP A 217 -19.78 -14.66 9.47
C ASP A 217 -18.65 -13.76 9.98
N PHE A 218 -18.36 -13.82 11.29
CA PHE A 218 -17.22 -13.12 11.88
C PHE A 218 -15.90 -13.64 11.31
N GLY A 219 -15.73 -14.96 11.20
CA GLY A 219 -14.50 -15.58 10.69
C GLY A 219 -14.21 -15.24 9.22
N LEU A 220 -15.26 -15.25 8.39
CA LEU A 220 -15.19 -14.83 7.00
C LEU A 220 -14.81 -13.35 6.88
N TRP A 221 -15.44 -12.49 7.69
CA TRP A 221 -15.06 -11.08 7.78
C TRP A 221 -13.60 -10.92 8.23
N PHE A 222 -13.18 -11.65 9.25
CA PHE A 222 -11.82 -11.56 9.79
C PHE A 222 -10.79 -11.88 8.70
N LYS A 223 -10.99 -12.99 7.98
CA LYS A 223 -10.09 -13.46 6.93
C LYS A 223 -10.00 -12.53 5.73
N HIS A 224 -11.13 -11.96 5.30
CA HIS A 224 -11.22 -11.24 4.02
C HIS A 224 -11.23 -9.71 4.14
N LYS A 225 -11.61 -9.16 5.31
CA LYS A 225 -11.70 -7.71 5.53
C LYS A 225 -10.79 -7.25 6.65
N ALA A 226 -10.83 -7.86 7.84
CA ALA A 226 -10.09 -7.34 9.00
C ALA A 226 -8.56 -7.39 8.83
N THR A 227 -8.04 -8.50 8.31
CA THR A 227 -6.61 -8.71 8.02
C THR A 227 -6.03 -7.65 7.09
N HIS A 228 -6.81 -7.21 6.11
CA HIS A 228 -6.41 -6.14 5.19
C HIS A 228 -6.68 -4.76 5.79
N ALA A 229 -7.84 -4.54 6.39
CA ALA A 229 -8.27 -3.28 7.00
C ALA A 229 -7.30 -2.78 8.08
N PHE A 230 -6.78 -3.68 8.90
CA PHE A 230 -6.03 -3.37 10.11
C PHE A 230 -4.64 -4.02 10.13
N GLN A 231 -4.03 -4.24 8.96
CA GLN A 231 -2.77 -4.98 8.81
C GLN A 231 -1.63 -4.48 9.73
N ASP A 232 -1.57 -3.16 9.98
CA ASP A 232 -0.54 -2.52 10.80
C ASP A 232 -0.90 -2.39 12.29
N ALA A 233 -2.09 -2.86 12.70
CA ALA A 233 -2.54 -2.81 14.08
C ALA A 233 -1.90 -3.95 14.90
N VAL A 234 -1.32 -3.60 16.04
CA VAL A 234 -0.67 -4.56 16.96
C VAL A 234 -1.67 -5.59 17.46
N GLU A 235 -2.92 -5.17 17.64
CA GLU A 235 -4.05 -5.95 18.11
C GLU A 235 -4.39 -7.09 17.13
N MET A 236 -4.17 -6.94 15.82
CA MET A 236 -4.49 -7.96 14.82
C MET A 236 -3.65 -9.23 14.95
N SER A 237 -2.38 -9.10 15.33
CA SER A 237 -1.52 -10.26 15.57
C SER A 237 -2.03 -11.09 16.75
N ALA A 238 -2.41 -10.43 17.84
CA ALA A 238 -2.96 -11.08 19.03
C ALA A 238 -4.34 -11.71 18.75
N ILE A 239 -5.22 -11.02 17.99
CA ILE A 239 -6.51 -11.59 17.59
C ILE A 239 -6.29 -12.87 16.78
N ARG A 240 -5.37 -12.86 15.81
CA ARG A 240 -5.06 -14.05 14.99
C ARG A 240 -4.60 -15.22 15.86
N GLU A 241 -3.72 -14.98 16.82
CA GLU A 241 -3.25 -16.04 17.72
C GLU A 241 -4.41 -16.69 18.50
N HIS A 242 -5.35 -15.89 19.01
CA HIS A 242 -6.50 -16.41 19.73
C HIS A 242 -7.53 -17.10 18.81
N VAL A 243 -7.73 -16.60 17.59
CA VAL A 243 -8.54 -17.28 16.57
C VAL A 243 -7.95 -18.66 16.26
N ASP A 244 -6.63 -18.75 16.05
CA ASP A 244 -5.97 -20.04 15.79
C ASP A 244 -6.05 -21.00 17.00
N ARG A 245 -6.03 -20.46 18.24
CA ARG A 245 -6.27 -21.25 19.46
C ARG A 245 -7.70 -21.80 19.50
N ILE A 246 -8.69 -20.97 19.16
CA ILE A 246 -10.10 -21.37 19.07
C ILE A 246 -10.28 -22.49 18.05
N GLU A 247 -9.73 -22.33 16.84
CA GLU A 247 -9.78 -23.34 15.77
C GLU A 247 -9.20 -24.68 16.23
N ARG A 248 -8.02 -24.67 16.87
CA ARG A 248 -7.40 -25.88 17.42
C ARG A 248 -8.25 -26.52 18.51
N CYS A 249 -8.87 -25.72 19.38
CA CYS A 249 -9.70 -26.22 20.46
C CYS A 249 -10.97 -26.90 19.92
N ILE A 250 -11.61 -26.33 18.89
CA ILE A 250 -12.78 -26.91 18.22
C ILE A 250 -12.40 -28.22 17.52
N ALA A 251 -11.30 -28.23 16.76
CA ALA A 251 -10.85 -29.40 16.02
C ALA A 251 -10.55 -30.62 16.92
N HIS A 252 -10.13 -30.36 18.17
CA HIS A 252 -9.80 -31.41 19.15
C HIS A 252 -10.81 -31.45 20.31
N PHE A 253 -12.04 -30.97 20.11
CA PHE A 253 -13.04 -30.92 21.17
C PHE A 253 -13.43 -32.33 21.64
N GLN A 254 -13.32 -32.59 22.94
CA GLN A 254 -13.60 -33.88 23.55
C GLN A 254 -14.80 -33.75 24.50
N PRO A 255 -15.98 -34.32 24.15
CA PRO A 255 -17.18 -34.17 24.96
C PRO A 255 -17.14 -34.96 26.28
N ALA A 256 -16.34 -36.02 26.36
CA ALA A 256 -16.24 -36.90 27.54
C ALA A 256 -15.12 -36.52 28.52
N GLU A 257 -13.95 -36.13 28.00
CA GLU A 257 -12.76 -35.80 28.80
C GLU A 257 -12.39 -34.33 28.61
N GLY A 258 -12.15 -33.60 29.70
CA GLY A 258 -11.64 -32.22 29.60
C GLY A 258 -12.64 -31.16 29.07
N LYS A 259 -13.90 -31.51 28.80
CA LYS A 259 -14.96 -30.59 28.34
C LYS A 259 -14.97 -29.24 29.07
N LEU A 260 -14.98 -29.24 30.41
CA LEU A 260 -14.97 -28.00 31.19
C LEU A 260 -13.72 -27.14 30.95
N ARG A 261 -12.56 -27.77 30.78
CA ARG A 261 -11.30 -27.06 30.51
C ARG A 261 -11.33 -26.43 29.12
N GLN A 262 -11.75 -27.19 28.11
CA GLN A 262 -11.88 -26.69 26.73
C GLN A 262 -12.91 -25.56 26.62
N LEU A 263 -14.06 -25.69 27.31
CA LEU A 263 -15.07 -24.63 27.37
C LEU A 263 -14.54 -23.35 28.02
N ARG A 264 -13.75 -23.46 29.10
CA ARG A 264 -13.11 -22.29 29.72
C ARG A 264 -12.09 -21.64 28.77
N GLU A 265 -11.32 -22.44 28.06
CA GLU A 265 -10.31 -21.95 27.10
C GLU A 265 -10.95 -21.24 25.89
N LEU A 266 -12.04 -21.80 25.34
CA LEU A 266 -12.84 -21.18 24.28
C LEU A 266 -13.45 -19.86 24.74
N ARG A 267 -14.07 -19.85 25.93
CA ARG A 267 -14.69 -18.64 26.50
C ARG A 267 -13.65 -17.55 26.78
N GLU A 268 -12.48 -17.91 27.29
CA GLU A 268 -11.41 -16.95 27.54
C GLU A 268 -10.82 -16.40 26.24
N SER A 269 -10.55 -17.26 25.25
CA SER A 269 -10.03 -16.81 23.95
C SER A 269 -11.04 -15.90 23.24
N THR A 270 -12.33 -16.23 23.27
CA THR A 270 -13.40 -15.41 22.69
C THR A 270 -13.54 -14.08 23.41
N ARG A 271 -13.40 -14.06 24.74
CA ARG A 271 -13.38 -12.83 25.55
C ARG A 271 -12.22 -11.92 25.18
N VAL A 272 -11.02 -12.49 24.99
CA VAL A 272 -9.82 -11.74 24.59
C VAL A 272 -9.98 -11.19 23.18
N VAL A 273 -10.47 -11.99 22.22
CA VAL A 273 -10.76 -11.53 20.85
C VAL A 273 -11.71 -10.33 20.88
N ARG A 274 -12.81 -10.42 21.64
CA ARG A 274 -13.78 -9.32 21.78
C ARG A 274 -13.14 -8.05 22.34
N TYR A 275 -12.32 -8.16 23.39
CA TYR A 275 -11.62 -7.02 23.98
C TYR A 275 -10.62 -6.36 23.01
N LEU A 276 -9.86 -7.17 22.27
CA LEU A 276 -8.91 -6.68 21.28
C LEU A 276 -9.60 -6.02 20.10
N LEU A 277 -10.75 -6.57 19.66
CA LEU A 277 -11.60 -5.93 18.65
C LEU A 277 -12.10 -4.57 19.11
N ASP A 278 -12.60 -4.45 20.35
CA ASP A 278 -13.06 -3.18 20.91
C ASP A 278 -11.92 -2.14 20.93
N THR A 279 -10.72 -2.56 21.33
CA THR A 279 -9.53 -1.70 21.35
C THR A 279 -9.14 -1.26 19.95
N LEU A 280 -9.12 -2.19 18.99
CA LEU A 280 -8.80 -1.94 17.59
C LEU A 280 -9.80 -0.98 16.94
N PHE A 281 -11.11 -1.18 17.15
CA PHE A 281 -12.14 -0.29 16.63
C PHE A 281 -12.17 1.06 17.35
N ALA A 282 -11.85 1.12 18.66
CA ALA A 282 -11.71 2.39 19.38
C ALA A 282 -10.56 3.23 18.80
N ARG A 283 -9.40 2.61 18.56
CA ARG A 283 -8.24 3.25 17.93
C ARG A 283 -8.53 3.69 16.50
N ALA A 284 -9.24 2.86 15.73
CA ALA A 284 -9.69 3.23 14.39
C ALA A 284 -10.72 4.37 14.43
N GLY A 285 -11.60 4.38 15.43
CA GLY A 285 -12.57 5.45 15.68
C GLY A 285 -11.93 6.77 16.09
N GLU A 286 -10.84 6.76 16.86
CA GLU A 286 -10.06 7.97 17.15
C GLU A 286 -9.45 8.61 15.90
N LEU A 287 -9.13 7.79 14.88
CA LEU A 287 -8.71 8.28 13.57
C LEU A 287 -9.90 8.84 12.76
N GLU A 288 -11.11 8.28 12.90
CA GLU A 288 -12.37 8.86 12.37
C GLU A 288 -12.80 10.16 13.05
N VAL A 289 -12.48 10.36 14.34
CA VAL A 289 -12.59 11.66 15.03
C VAL A 289 -11.71 12.73 14.35
N GLY A 290 -10.86 12.31 13.41
CA GLY A 290 -10.12 13.12 12.47
C GLY A 290 -10.87 13.62 11.26
N ARG A 291 -12.10 13.17 11.01
CA ARG A 291 -12.93 13.63 9.89
C ARG A 291 -14.06 14.51 10.39
N ASP A 292 -14.45 15.47 9.59
CA ASP A 292 -15.62 16.31 9.83
C ASP A 292 -16.88 15.54 9.46
N SER A 293 -17.86 15.47 10.37
CA SER A 293 -19.04 14.61 10.22
C SER A 293 -19.94 15.02 9.06
N LEU A 294 -19.95 16.32 8.72
CA LEU A 294 -20.76 16.85 7.65
C LEU A 294 -20.09 16.64 6.29
N THR A 295 -18.82 17.01 6.16
CA THR A 295 -18.09 17.01 4.88
C THR A 295 -17.31 15.75 4.60
N GLN A 296 -17.14 14.89 5.61
CA GLN A 296 -16.29 13.69 5.58
C GLN A 296 -14.83 13.99 5.17
N MET A 297 -14.38 15.25 5.23
CA MET A 297 -12.98 15.64 5.01
C MET A 297 -12.18 15.52 6.31
N LEU A 298 -10.85 15.46 6.22
CA LEU A 298 -9.99 15.56 7.40
C LEU A 298 -10.23 16.91 8.09
N ASN A 299 -10.50 16.86 9.39
CA ASN A 299 -10.65 18.02 10.23
C ASN A 299 -9.30 18.57 10.69
N ARG A 300 -9.33 19.74 11.33
CA ARG A 300 -8.13 20.50 11.74
C ARG A 300 -7.12 19.71 12.57
N LYS A 301 -7.54 18.67 13.30
CA LYS A 301 -6.62 17.88 14.16
C LYS A 301 -5.57 17.13 13.33
N PHE A 302 -5.89 16.79 12.08
CA PHE A 302 -5.00 16.10 11.17
C PHE A 302 -4.06 17.02 10.39
N LEU A 303 -4.29 18.33 10.44
CA LEU A 303 -3.50 19.29 9.68
C LEU A 303 -2.00 19.23 10.08
N SER A 304 -1.70 19.19 11.38
CA SER A 304 -0.31 19.12 11.87
C SER A 304 0.37 17.81 11.47
N VAL A 305 -0.33 16.68 11.53
CA VAL A 305 0.17 15.36 11.15
C VAL A 305 0.50 15.32 9.66
N VAL A 306 -0.44 15.77 8.81
CA VAL A 306 -0.26 15.81 7.36
C VAL A 306 0.87 16.78 6.99
N LEU A 307 0.89 17.99 7.56
CA LEU A 307 1.95 18.96 7.29
C LEU A 307 3.33 18.45 7.70
N ASN A 308 3.47 17.82 8.86
CA ASN A 308 4.75 17.26 9.30
C ASN A 308 5.25 16.18 8.34
N ARG A 309 4.36 15.30 7.87
CA ARG A 309 4.68 14.27 6.87
C ARG A 309 5.11 14.91 5.54
N GLU A 310 4.35 15.87 5.02
CA GLU A 310 4.64 16.53 3.74
C GLU A 310 5.91 17.39 3.82
N ILE A 311 6.22 18.02 4.96
CA ILE A 311 7.49 18.73 5.19
C ILE A 311 8.66 17.75 5.19
N ALA A 312 8.54 16.61 5.89
CA ALA A 312 9.58 15.58 5.90
C ALA A 312 9.82 15.01 4.49
N LEU A 313 8.74 14.78 3.74
CA LEU A 313 8.80 14.31 2.35
C LEU A 313 9.43 15.36 1.44
N ALA A 314 9.06 16.63 1.56
CA ALA A 314 9.64 17.73 0.79
C ALA A 314 11.14 17.89 1.05
N ARG A 315 11.57 17.71 2.31
CA ARG A 315 12.99 17.73 2.70
C ARG A 315 13.78 16.57 2.08
N THR A 316 13.21 15.37 2.07
CA THR A 316 13.88 14.16 1.53
C THR A 316 13.86 14.09 0.01
N THR A 317 12.80 14.56 -0.63
CA THR A 317 12.63 14.51 -2.10
C THR A 317 13.07 15.79 -2.81
N HIS A 318 13.44 16.83 -2.06
CA HIS A 318 13.70 18.19 -2.55
C HIS A 318 12.55 18.75 -3.42
N SER A 319 11.33 18.27 -3.23
CA SER A 319 10.14 18.73 -3.95
C SER A 319 9.45 19.83 -3.15
N PRO A 320 9.23 21.03 -3.72
CA PRO A 320 8.46 22.07 -3.04
C PRO A 320 6.97 21.68 -2.95
N PHE A 321 6.31 22.15 -1.90
CA PHE A 321 4.85 22.07 -1.77
C PHE A 321 4.28 23.43 -1.35
N ALA A 322 2.98 23.62 -1.57
CA ALA A 322 2.25 24.82 -1.15
C ALA A 322 1.02 24.42 -0.34
N VAL A 323 0.60 25.30 0.57
CA VAL A 323 -0.64 25.15 1.32
C VAL A 323 -1.67 26.11 0.74
N LEU A 324 -2.84 25.58 0.36
CA LEU A 324 -3.98 26.38 -0.09
C LEU A 324 -4.98 26.51 1.04
N MET A 325 -5.39 27.75 1.31
CA MET A 325 -6.56 28.05 2.13
C MET A 325 -7.70 28.43 1.19
N VAL A 326 -8.81 27.70 1.29
CA VAL A 326 -9.97 27.82 0.41
C VAL A 326 -11.16 28.29 1.23
N ASP A 327 -11.83 29.34 0.77
CA ASP A 327 -13.03 29.89 1.40
C ASP A 327 -14.19 29.93 0.39
N ILE A 328 -15.41 29.67 0.86
CA ILE A 328 -16.63 29.69 0.03
C ILE A 328 -17.23 31.09 0.10
N ASP A 329 -17.20 31.82 -1.02
CA ASP A 329 -17.74 33.16 -1.07
C ASP A 329 -19.24 33.18 -0.77
N HIS A 330 -19.66 34.19 -0.01
CA HIS A 330 -21.08 34.43 0.30
C HIS A 330 -21.80 33.26 0.99
N PHE A 331 -21.09 32.31 1.60
CA PHE A 331 -21.69 31.15 2.25
C PHE A 331 -22.73 31.53 3.32
N LYS A 332 -22.47 32.61 4.08
CA LYS A 332 -23.45 33.14 5.04
C LYS A 332 -24.75 33.58 4.36
N SER A 333 -24.70 34.19 3.18
CA SER A 333 -25.91 34.58 2.44
C SER A 333 -26.72 33.37 1.98
N VAL A 334 -26.08 32.23 1.71
CA VAL A 334 -26.77 30.97 1.38
C VAL A 334 -27.51 30.47 2.62
N ASN A 335 -26.86 30.42 3.78
CA ASN A 335 -27.49 30.04 5.04
C ASN A 335 -28.67 30.96 5.41
N ASP A 336 -28.48 32.27 5.27
CA ASP A 336 -29.47 33.28 5.67
C ASP A 336 -30.72 33.25 4.77
N ASN A 337 -30.58 32.90 3.48
CA ASN A 337 -31.69 32.90 2.52
C ASN A 337 -32.35 31.52 2.30
N LEU A 338 -31.60 30.43 2.43
CA LEU A 338 -32.04 29.07 2.09
C LEU A 338 -32.00 28.10 3.29
N GLY A 339 -31.58 28.58 4.46
CA GLY A 339 -31.48 27.78 5.67
C GLY A 339 -30.18 26.98 5.77
N HIS A 340 -29.90 26.50 6.98
CA HIS A 340 -28.66 25.77 7.28
C HIS A 340 -28.56 24.42 6.56
N GLU A 341 -29.68 23.72 6.31
CA GLU A 341 -29.66 22.46 5.56
C GLU A 341 -29.17 22.65 4.12
N ALA A 342 -29.54 23.77 3.47
CA ALA A 342 -29.04 24.10 2.14
C ALA A 342 -27.53 24.45 2.17
N GLY A 343 -27.07 25.13 3.22
CA GLY A 343 -25.65 25.37 3.45
C GLY A 343 -24.85 24.08 3.67
N ASP A 344 -25.41 23.13 4.42
CA ASP A 344 -24.80 21.82 4.67
C ASP A 344 -24.61 21.03 3.37
N LEU A 345 -25.60 21.05 2.48
CA LEU A 345 -25.49 20.45 1.14
C LEU A 345 -24.40 21.11 0.29
N VAL A 346 -24.27 22.44 0.36
CA VAL A 346 -23.18 23.16 -0.33
C VAL A 346 -21.82 22.75 0.21
N LEU A 347 -21.66 22.64 1.54
CA LEU A 347 -20.42 22.17 2.17
C LEU A 347 -20.06 20.75 1.75
N GLN A 348 -21.03 19.83 1.74
CA GLN A 348 -20.85 18.45 1.27
C GLN A 348 -20.42 18.39 -0.19
N GLN A 349 -21.04 19.19 -1.07
CA GLN A 349 -20.71 19.22 -2.49
C GLN A 349 -19.31 19.78 -2.75
N VAL A 350 -18.93 20.87 -2.08
CA VAL A 350 -17.58 21.43 -2.18
C VAL A 350 -16.54 20.43 -1.68
N ALA A 351 -16.81 19.76 -0.56
CA ALA A 351 -15.95 18.72 -0.02
C ALA A 351 -15.75 17.53 -0.98
N ALA A 352 -16.82 17.09 -1.65
CA ALA A 352 -16.75 16.05 -2.67
C ALA A 352 -15.86 16.47 -3.86
N ILE A 353 -16.01 17.71 -4.34
CA ILE A 353 -15.18 18.25 -5.43
C ILE A 353 -13.69 18.29 -5.01
N LEU A 354 -13.39 18.83 -3.83
CA LEU A 354 -12.02 18.91 -3.32
C LEU A 354 -11.38 17.52 -3.14
N SER A 355 -12.16 16.55 -2.67
CA SER A 355 -11.71 15.16 -2.49
C SER A 355 -11.40 14.49 -3.84
N GLN A 356 -12.20 14.71 -4.87
CA GLN A 356 -11.94 14.20 -6.22
C GLN A 356 -10.67 14.81 -6.84
N LEU A 357 -10.39 16.09 -6.57
CA LEU A 357 -9.18 16.76 -7.05
C LEU A 357 -7.91 16.20 -6.42
N HIS A 358 -7.95 15.82 -5.14
CA HIS A 358 -6.84 15.16 -4.45
C HIS A 358 -6.44 13.85 -5.15
N THR A 359 -7.43 13.03 -5.53
CA THR A 359 -7.21 11.74 -6.20
C THR A 359 -6.59 11.87 -7.58
N ARG A 360 -6.84 12.98 -8.29
CA ARG A 360 -6.35 13.19 -9.67
C ARG A 360 -4.89 13.67 -9.75
N ARG A 361 -4.26 14.12 -8.64
CA ARG A 361 -2.99 14.89 -8.67
C ARG A 361 -1.73 14.22 -8.10
N ARG A 362 -1.73 12.90 -7.84
CA ARG A 362 -0.46 12.14 -7.68
C ARG A 362 0.18 11.71 -9.02
N LEU A 363 -0.39 12.14 -10.15
CA LEU A 363 0.21 12.06 -11.47
C LEU A 363 1.04 13.33 -11.75
N ARG A 364 2.35 13.20 -11.47
CA ARG A 364 3.49 13.93 -12.07
C ARG A 364 3.74 15.40 -11.72
N LEU A 365 4.90 15.63 -11.13
CA LEU A 365 5.79 16.74 -11.47
C LEU A 365 7.06 16.16 -12.11
N PRO A 366 7.42 16.49 -13.36
CA PRO A 366 8.73 16.18 -13.89
C PRO A 366 9.77 17.02 -13.15
N LEU A 367 10.75 16.37 -12.54
CA LEU A 367 11.94 17.03 -12.02
C LEU A 367 12.61 17.79 -13.17
N ARG A 368 12.57 19.12 -13.14
CA ARG A 368 13.42 19.97 -13.97
C ARG A 368 14.87 19.64 -13.61
N ARG A 369 15.58 18.91 -14.49
CA ARG A 369 17.04 18.81 -14.45
C ARG A 369 17.61 20.23 -14.44
N ARG A 370 18.16 20.68 -13.31
CA ARG A 370 19.11 21.79 -13.29
C ARG A 370 20.43 21.28 -13.90
N GLY A 371 20.96 22.06 -14.83
CA GLY A 371 22.08 21.69 -15.68
C GLY A 371 23.35 21.35 -14.93
N ILE A 372 24.08 20.41 -15.52
CA ILE A 372 25.50 20.17 -15.31
C ILE A 372 26.26 21.31 -15.99
N PRO A 373 27.18 22.04 -15.34
CA PRO A 373 28.31 22.62 -16.03
C PRO A 373 29.43 21.58 -16.11
N ALA A 374 30.01 21.50 -17.30
CA ALA A 374 31.10 20.61 -17.66
C ALA A 374 32.31 20.73 -16.72
N ASP A 375 32.95 19.59 -16.48
CA ASP A 375 34.33 19.47 -16.00
C ASP A 375 35.31 19.91 -17.09
N PRO A 376 36.33 20.73 -16.75
CA PRO A 376 37.60 20.62 -17.44
C PRO A 376 38.76 20.59 -16.44
N ARG A 377 39.32 19.40 -16.23
CA ARG A 377 40.74 19.03 -16.48
C ARG A 377 41.37 18.24 -15.32
N ARG A 378 41.76 17.00 -15.67
CA ARG A 378 43.06 16.33 -15.43
C ARG A 378 44.00 16.96 -14.39
N HIS A 379 44.44 16.15 -13.41
CA HIS A 379 45.84 15.71 -13.24
C HIS A 379 45.88 14.68 -12.07
N HIS A 380 46.18 13.40 -12.33
CA HIS A 380 47.50 12.76 -12.26
C HIS A 380 48.01 12.44 -10.84
N ARG A 381 48.53 11.21 -10.72
CA ARG A 381 49.28 10.53 -9.62
C ARG A 381 48.42 9.67 -8.69
N SER A 382 48.49 8.33 -8.74
CA SER A 382 49.62 7.43 -8.44
C SER A 382 50.25 7.73 -7.08
N HIS A 383 49.94 6.92 -6.05
CA HIS A 383 50.96 6.08 -5.42
C HIS A 383 50.35 5.00 -4.52
N ARG A 384 51.03 3.85 -4.56
CA ARG A 384 50.90 2.61 -3.80
C ARG A 384 51.26 2.77 -2.31
N HIS A 385 51.14 1.64 -1.60
CA HIS A 385 51.86 1.22 -0.38
C HIS A 385 51.26 1.75 0.93
N ASP A 386 51.15 0.99 2.03
CA ASP A 386 51.44 -0.40 2.31
C ASP A 386 50.87 -0.79 3.70
N THR A 387 50.70 -2.09 3.91
CA THR A 387 50.89 -2.84 5.16
C THR A 387 50.21 -2.50 6.51
N ARG A 388 49.57 -3.57 7.05
CA ARG A 388 49.73 -4.17 8.40
C ARG A 388 49.22 -3.34 9.61
N ARG A 389 48.78 -3.88 10.75
CA ARG A 389 48.54 -5.23 11.31
C ARG A 389 47.75 -4.99 12.61
N ALA A 390 46.79 -5.87 12.90
CA ALA A 390 46.60 -6.57 14.19
C ALA A 390 46.27 -5.82 15.49
N GLY A 391 45.29 -6.36 16.23
CA GLY A 391 45.18 -6.18 17.68
C GLY A 391 43.75 -6.11 18.22
N ALA A 392 43.17 -7.26 18.55
CA ALA A 392 42.07 -7.39 19.51
C ALA A 392 42.64 -8.05 20.80
N PRO A 393 41.86 -8.32 21.86
CA PRO A 393 40.91 -7.49 22.63
C PRO A 393 41.24 -7.53 24.15
N ALA A 394 40.56 -6.73 25.00
CA ALA A 394 40.47 -7.02 26.44
C ALA A 394 39.30 -6.31 27.14
N SER A 395 38.82 -6.96 28.20
CA SER A 395 37.58 -6.83 28.95
C SER A 395 37.78 -6.24 30.36
N ARG A 396 36.69 -5.73 30.99
CA ARG A 396 36.40 -5.66 32.47
C ARG A 396 35.06 -4.91 32.68
N ARG A 397 33.98 -5.48 33.21
CA ARG A 397 33.58 -5.92 34.58
C ARG A 397 33.34 -4.79 35.61
N GLY A 398 32.13 -4.84 36.21
CA GLY A 398 31.72 -4.35 37.55
C GLY A 398 30.88 -3.06 37.55
N SER A 399 29.82 -2.84 38.35
CA SER A 399 29.15 -3.56 39.45
C SER A 399 27.82 -2.84 39.80
N LEU A 400 26.82 -3.60 40.29
CA LEU A 400 25.64 -3.16 41.08
C LEU A 400 26.07 -2.95 42.56
N PRO A 401 25.33 -2.25 43.46
CA PRO A 401 24.01 -2.64 44.04
C PRO A 401 23.12 -1.42 44.41
N ALA A 402 22.20 -1.44 45.39
CA ALA A 402 20.85 -2.02 45.49
C ALA A 402 20.14 -1.35 46.71
N ARG A 403 18.79 -1.30 46.70
CA ARG A 403 17.82 -1.22 47.83
C ARG A 403 17.54 0.11 48.58
N GLY A 404 16.24 0.33 48.87
CA GLY A 404 15.76 1.11 50.03
C GLY A 404 14.39 1.83 49.87
N GLU A 405 13.29 1.13 50.16
CA GLU A 405 11.89 1.60 50.39
C GLU A 405 11.72 2.30 51.78
N PRO A 406 10.52 2.68 52.33
CA PRO A 406 9.14 2.94 51.81
C PRO A 406 8.34 4.09 52.53
N LEU A 407 7.02 4.20 52.22
CA LEU A 407 5.83 4.58 53.04
C LEU A 407 5.08 5.95 52.88
N ASP A 408 3.75 5.79 52.86
CA ASP A 408 2.51 6.61 52.66
C ASP A 408 2.16 7.52 53.90
N PRO A 409 0.94 8.11 54.17
CA PRO A 409 -0.33 8.31 53.41
C PRO A 409 -1.14 9.65 53.67
N HIS A 410 -2.31 9.77 53.00
CA HIS A 410 -3.63 10.36 53.44
C HIS A 410 -4.22 11.71 52.92
N HIS A 411 -5.47 11.60 52.44
CA HIS A 411 -6.68 12.49 52.55
C HIS A 411 -6.71 13.85 51.81
N ARG A 412 -7.80 14.37 51.21
CA ARG A 412 -9.25 14.36 51.54
C ARG A 412 -10.10 14.87 50.34
N GLN A 413 -11.42 14.71 50.44
CA GLN A 413 -12.48 14.88 49.41
C GLN A 413 -13.38 16.15 49.73
N PRO A 414 -14.64 16.33 49.25
CA PRO A 414 -15.13 17.31 48.25
C PRO A 414 -16.22 18.32 48.74
N ARG A 415 -16.88 19.11 47.84
CA ARG A 415 -18.24 19.77 47.96
C ARG A 415 -18.62 20.44 46.60
N ARG A 416 -19.76 20.22 45.89
CA ARG A 416 -21.25 20.33 46.07
C ARG A 416 -21.90 21.69 45.65
N GLY A 417 -22.54 21.69 44.46
CA GLY A 417 -23.84 22.31 44.01
C GLY A 417 -24.15 23.83 44.20
N PRO A 418 -25.35 24.35 43.80
CA PRO A 418 -26.40 23.85 42.89
C PRO A 418 -27.03 24.94 41.94
N ALA A 419 -28.21 24.64 41.38
CA ALA A 419 -28.93 25.17 40.21
C ALA A 419 -29.88 26.40 40.38
N ARG A 420 -30.36 26.97 39.24
CA ARG A 420 -31.76 27.44 38.89
C ARG A 420 -31.69 28.31 37.61
N ARG A 421 -32.37 28.05 36.47
CA ARG A 421 -33.79 28.03 36.02
C ARG A 421 -34.47 29.41 35.79
N SER A 422 -35.26 29.44 34.69
CA SER A 422 -36.31 30.39 34.26
C SER A 422 -35.85 31.68 33.54
N SER A 423 -36.52 32.29 32.55
CA SER A 423 -37.46 31.96 31.45
C SER A 423 -38.12 33.30 31.05
N GLY A 424 -38.31 33.62 29.76
CA GLY A 424 -39.29 34.67 29.36
C GLY A 424 -38.88 35.58 28.20
N LEU A 425 -39.49 35.32 27.03
CA LEU A 425 -39.67 36.19 25.85
C LEU A 425 -40.83 37.23 26.11
N PRO A 426 -41.34 37.99 25.11
CA PRO A 426 -40.74 39.03 24.24
C PRO A 426 -41.64 40.30 24.11
N ALA A 427 -41.22 41.36 23.40
CA ALA A 427 -42.15 42.35 22.81
C ALA A 427 -41.53 43.23 21.69
N HIS A 428 -42.22 43.30 20.55
CA HIS A 428 -42.16 44.28 19.43
C HIS A 428 -43.29 45.34 19.65
N PRO A 429 -43.63 46.35 18.77
CA PRO A 429 -43.01 46.93 17.55
C PRO A 429 -43.17 48.50 17.32
N ALA A 430 -42.52 49.00 16.24
CA ALA A 430 -42.91 50.12 15.30
C ALA A 430 -42.94 51.62 15.77
N PRO A 431 -43.04 52.68 14.90
CA PRO A 431 -43.23 52.75 13.43
C PRO A 431 -42.48 53.84 12.58
N ARG A 432 -42.42 53.58 11.25
CA ARG A 432 -42.56 54.40 10.00
C ARG A 432 -42.34 55.94 9.97
N ARG A 433 -41.71 56.44 8.86
CA ARG A 433 -42.33 57.26 7.76
C ARG A 433 -41.34 57.63 6.60
N PRO A 434 -41.81 58.14 5.41
CA PRO A 434 -41.35 57.71 4.06
C PRO A 434 -40.89 58.83 3.08
N GLY A 435 -40.46 58.43 1.87
CA GLY A 435 -40.28 59.25 0.64
C GLY A 435 -39.02 58.83 -0.13
N ALA A 436 -38.92 58.65 -1.45
CA ALA A 436 -39.74 58.95 -2.62
C ALA A 436 -39.34 58.01 -3.81
N LEU A 437 -40.19 57.89 -4.83
CA LEU A 437 -40.02 57.13 -6.10
C LEU A 437 -39.20 57.92 -7.15
N PRO A 438 -38.97 57.44 -8.39
CA PRO A 438 -38.33 56.18 -8.83
C PRO A 438 -37.20 56.46 -9.86
N GLY A 439 -36.25 55.54 -10.04
CA GLY A 439 -35.19 55.68 -11.05
C GLY A 439 -34.61 54.34 -11.51
N GLU A 440 -35.02 53.94 -12.70
CA GLU A 440 -34.41 53.02 -13.68
C GLU A 440 -33.77 51.69 -13.21
N GLU A 441 -34.36 50.62 -13.73
CA GLU A 441 -33.81 49.28 -13.79
C GLU A 441 -32.38 49.24 -14.36
N ARG A 442 -31.42 48.78 -13.55
CA ARG A 442 -30.32 47.96 -14.05
C ARG A 442 -30.33 46.63 -13.30
N ARG A 443 -30.75 45.58 -14.00
CA ARG A 443 -30.64 44.18 -13.56
C ARG A 443 -29.20 43.90 -13.09
N PRO A 444 -28.98 43.39 -11.86
CA PRO A 444 -27.68 42.83 -11.51
C PRO A 444 -27.52 41.50 -12.26
N ARG A 445 -26.37 41.33 -12.93
CA ARG A 445 -25.93 40.03 -13.46
C ARG A 445 -25.85 39.03 -12.29
N PRO A 446 -26.17 37.74 -12.48
CA PRO A 446 -26.06 36.77 -11.39
C PRO A 446 -24.59 36.61 -11.03
N GLY A 447 -24.22 37.06 -9.82
CA GLY A 447 -22.93 36.74 -9.23
C GLY A 447 -22.91 35.24 -8.97
N GLY A 448 -22.19 34.49 -9.80
CA GLY A 448 -21.92 33.08 -9.53
C GLY A 448 -21.12 32.96 -8.24
N ALA A 449 -21.52 32.05 -7.36
CA ALA A 449 -20.75 31.70 -6.18
C ALA A 449 -19.35 31.23 -6.61
N GLY A 450 -18.33 31.98 -6.22
CA GLY A 450 -16.92 31.68 -6.49
C GLY A 450 -16.25 31.01 -5.28
N LEU A 451 -15.13 30.33 -5.53
CA LEU A 451 -14.21 29.90 -4.47
C LEU A 451 -13.07 30.92 -4.41
N ARG A 452 -12.80 31.50 -3.24
CA ARG A 452 -11.58 32.30 -3.04
C ARG A 452 -10.42 31.38 -2.68
N LEU A 453 -9.32 31.55 -3.41
CA LEU A 453 -8.09 30.78 -3.24
C LEU A 453 -6.98 31.69 -2.73
N ASN A 454 -6.50 31.43 -1.51
CA ASN A 454 -5.28 32.05 -0.98
C ASN A 454 -4.15 31.02 -0.94
N VAL A 455 -3.08 31.29 -1.67
CA VAL A 455 -1.89 30.41 -1.74
C VAL A 455 -0.85 30.90 -0.75
N ILE A 456 -0.52 30.07 0.23
CA ILE A 456 0.58 30.32 1.17
C ILE A 456 1.76 29.45 0.75
N ALA A 457 2.78 30.07 0.16
CA ALA A 457 4.04 29.41 -0.16
C ALA A 457 4.97 29.48 1.05
N PRO A 458 5.54 28.35 1.53
CA PRO A 458 6.63 28.43 2.50
C PRO A 458 7.84 29.10 1.84
N ARG A 459 8.33 30.20 2.41
CA ARG A 459 9.62 30.77 2.01
C ARG A 459 10.68 29.72 2.36
N ALA A 460 11.31 29.15 1.34
CA ALA A 460 12.50 28.33 1.52
C ALA A 460 13.63 29.26 2.00
N SER A 461 14.11 29.04 3.22
CA SER A 461 15.35 29.63 3.75
C SER A 461 16.56 28.87 3.21
#